data_AF-A0A9P0PCX0-F1
#
_entry.id   AF-A0A9P0PCX0-F1
#
_cell.length_a   1.000
_cell.length_b   1.000
_cell.length_c   1.000
_cell.angle_alpha   90.00
_cell.angle_beta   90.00
_cell.angle_gamma   90.00
#
_symmetry.space_group_name_H-M   'P 1'
#
loop_
_entity.id
_entity.type
_entity.pdbx_description
1 polymer ?
#
loop_
_entity_poly.entity_id
_entity_poly.type
_entity_poly.pdbx_seq_one_letter_code
_entity_poly.pdbx_strand_id
1 'polypeptide(L)'
;MQIAGGSPNACEEFEMQNSVTSEQLGVNDVLELLQQEYAIISGGKSKEGCPIITFPDNSNFEMLSDTEYQRLMLYLTSVPSLHDADLGFHLIIDRRNDKWNSVKAVLLKISVSTLYYKLNFSF
;
A
#
# COMPACT_ATOMS: atom_id res chain seq x y z
N MET A 1 42.68 42.98 -15.64
CA MET A 1 41.74 42.57 -14.59
C MET A 1 40.35 42.55 -15.21
N GLN A 2 39.91 41.37 -15.68
CA GLN A 2 38.52 41.01 -15.98
C GLN A 2 38.57 39.51 -16.32
N ILE A 3 37.98 38.65 -15.49
CA ILE A 3 37.61 37.28 -15.88
C ILE A 3 36.13 37.11 -15.59
N ALA A 4 35.34 37.01 -16.67
CA ALA A 4 34.02 36.39 -16.67
C ALA A 4 34.20 34.92 -16.25
N GLY A 5 33.33 34.27 -15.48
CA GLY A 5 31.88 34.25 -15.56
C GLY A 5 31.47 32.89 -16.14
N GLY A 6 30.83 32.04 -15.33
CA GLY A 6 30.11 30.85 -15.78
C GLY A 6 30.71 29.50 -15.31
N SER A 7 30.18 28.98 -14.21
CA SER A 7 30.35 27.59 -13.78
C SER A 7 29.27 26.74 -14.44
N PRO A 8 29.58 25.67 -15.20
CA PRO A 8 28.61 24.63 -15.48
C PRO A 8 28.64 23.64 -14.32
N ASN A 9 27.62 23.68 -13.47
CA ASN A 9 27.37 22.62 -12.51
C ASN A 9 27.14 21.31 -13.28
N ALA A 10 28.10 20.39 -13.18
CA ALA A 10 27.91 19.00 -13.52
C ALA A 10 27.10 18.35 -12.39
N CYS A 11 25.78 18.36 -12.55
CA CYS A 11 24.87 17.46 -11.86
C CYS A 11 24.03 16.85 -12.98
N GLU A 12 24.51 15.74 -13.53
CA GLU A 12 23.79 14.95 -14.51
C GLU A 12 22.48 14.50 -13.87
N GLU A 13 21.35 15.00 -14.39
CA GLU A 13 20.02 14.50 -14.08
C GLU A 13 19.92 13.05 -14.55
N PHE A 14 20.09 12.12 -13.62
CA PHE A 14 19.57 10.78 -13.79
C PHE A 14 18.05 10.86 -13.62
N GLU A 15 17.35 11.18 -14.71
CA GLU A 15 15.92 10.91 -14.83
C GLU A 15 15.73 9.39 -14.81
N MET A 16 15.47 8.85 -13.62
CA MET A 16 14.99 7.48 -13.49
C MET A 16 13.52 7.49 -13.92
N GLN A 17 13.32 7.35 -15.23
CA GLN A 17 12.05 7.06 -15.87
C GLN A 17 11.53 5.72 -15.34
N ASN A 18 10.84 5.75 -14.21
CA ASN A 18 9.93 4.68 -13.85
C ASN A 18 8.54 5.10 -14.32
N SER A 19 8.32 5.00 -15.64
CA SER A 19 6.98 4.95 -16.20
C SER A 19 6.32 3.69 -15.67
N VAL A 20 5.73 3.76 -14.48
CA VAL A 20 4.67 2.83 -14.11
C VAL A 20 3.52 3.19 -15.05
N THR A 21 3.50 2.53 -16.20
CA THR A 21 2.29 2.44 -17.02
C THR A 21 1.21 1.93 -16.08
N SER A 22 0.15 2.73 -15.94
CA SER A 22 -1.08 2.40 -15.22
C SER A 22 -1.80 1.23 -15.91
N GLU A 23 -1.16 0.06 -15.93
CA GLU A 23 -1.81 -1.20 -16.24
C GLU A 23 -2.79 -1.43 -15.08
N GLN A 24 -4.07 -1.38 -15.39
CA GLN A 24 -5.13 -1.57 -14.42
C GLN A 24 -5.07 -3.03 -13.94
N LEU A 25 -4.53 -3.26 -12.73
CA LEU A 25 -4.44 -4.60 -12.15
C LEU A 25 -5.83 -5.24 -12.08
N GLY A 26 -6.02 -6.32 -12.83
CA GLY A 26 -7.23 -7.10 -12.81
C GLY A 26 -7.20 -8.15 -11.71
N VAL A 27 -8.37 -8.74 -11.42
CA VAL A 27 -8.48 -9.83 -10.43
C VAL A 27 -7.58 -11.02 -10.78
N ASN A 28 -7.38 -11.30 -12.08
CA ASN A 28 -6.55 -12.41 -12.53
C ASN A 28 -5.07 -12.22 -12.17
N ASP A 29 -4.61 -10.97 -12.06
CA ASP A 29 -3.21 -10.65 -11.74
C ASP A 29 -2.89 -10.83 -10.25
N VAL A 30 -3.93 -10.90 -9.41
CA VAL A 30 -3.81 -10.97 -7.95
C VAL A 30 -4.58 -12.14 -7.34
N LEU A 31 -5.16 -13.03 -8.15
CA LEU A 31 -6.04 -14.10 -7.69
C LEU A 31 -5.39 -14.97 -6.61
N GLU A 32 -4.13 -15.36 -6.82
CA GLU A 32 -3.39 -16.17 -5.84
C GLU A 32 -3.21 -15.42 -4.51
N LEU A 33 -2.94 -14.11 -4.57
CA LEU A 33 -2.80 -13.27 -3.36
C LEU A 33 -4.11 -13.13 -2.61
N LEU A 34 -5.23 -13.00 -3.32
CA LEU A 34 -6.56 -12.95 -2.72
C LEU A 34 -6.93 -14.28 -2.05
N GLN A 35 -6.57 -15.41 -2.67
CA GLN A 35 -6.82 -16.75 -2.11
C GLN A 35 -6.02 -17.02 -0.82
N GLN A 36 -4.87 -16.37 -0.64
CA GLN A 36 -4.10 -16.48 0.60
C GLN A 36 -4.68 -15.66 1.75
N GLU A 37 -5.64 -14.76 1.48
CA GLU A 37 -6.33 -13.98 2.51
C GLU A 37 -5.37 -13.20 3.44
N TYR A 38 -4.27 -12.66 2.91
CA TYR A 38 -3.37 -11.81 3.70
C TYR A 38 -4.05 -10.50 4.15
N ALA A 39 -4.95 -9.98 3.31
CA ALA A 39 -5.85 -8.88 3.58
C ALA A 39 -7.14 -9.05 2.76
N ILE A 40 -8.27 -8.61 3.30
CA ILE A 40 -9.59 -8.79 2.71
C ILE A 40 -10.37 -7.47 2.80
N ILE A 41 -11.14 -7.15 1.76
CA ILE A 41 -12.17 -6.10 1.81
C ILE A 41 -13.56 -6.74 1.98
N SER A 42 -14.22 -6.48 3.10
CA SER A 42 -15.45 -7.19 3.49
C SER A 42 -16.74 -6.59 2.91
N GLY A 43 -16.63 -5.51 2.13
CA GLY A 43 -17.77 -4.72 1.66
C GLY A 43 -18.41 -3.83 2.75
N GLY A 44 -18.03 -4.00 4.02
CA GLY A 44 -18.44 -3.16 5.13
C GLY A 44 -17.80 -1.76 5.08
N LYS A 45 -18.51 -0.79 5.65
CA LYS A 45 -18.06 0.60 5.81
C LYS A 45 -18.14 1.02 7.27
N SER A 46 -17.27 1.93 7.70
CA SER A 46 -17.39 2.58 9.01
C SER A 46 -18.65 3.45 9.08
N LYS A 47 -18.94 4.04 10.25
CA LYS A 47 -20.07 4.97 10.41
C LYS A 47 -19.94 6.21 9.53
N GLU A 48 -18.71 6.58 9.22
CA GLU A 48 -18.30 7.72 8.39
C GLU A 48 -18.28 7.35 6.89
N GLY A 49 -18.51 6.09 6.54
CA GLY A 49 -18.54 5.61 5.15
C GLY A 49 -17.21 5.05 4.64
N CYS A 50 -16.15 5.07 5.45
CA CYS A 50 -14.83 4.59 5.04
C CYS A 50 -14.83 3.07 4.81
N PRO A 51 -14.34 2.56 3.67
CA PRO A 51 -14.18 1.12 3.45
C PRO A 51 -13.29 0.45 4.51
N ILE A 52 -13.59 -0.81 4.81
CA ILE A 52 -12.87 -1.59 5.81
C ILE A 52 -12.00 -2.65 5.14
N ILE A 53 -10.69 -2.61 5.41
CA ILE A 53 -9.73 -3.66 5.05
C ILE A 53 -9.34 -4.42 6.32
N THR A 54 -9.46 -5.74 6.29
CA THR A 54 -9.13 -6.62 7.41
C THR A 54 -7.89 -7.44 7.09
N PHE A 55 -6.92 -7.42 7.98
CA PHE A 55 -5.78 -8.33 8.02
C PHE A 55 -6.11 -9.45 9.00
N PRO A 56 -6.61 -10.60 8.54
CA PRO A 56 -7.02 -11.70 9.41
C PRO A 56 -5.80 -12.34 10.09
N ASP A 57 -6.06 -13.17 11.11
CA ASP A 57 -5.04 -13.94 11.83
C ASP A 57 -4.40 -15.00 10.92
N ASN A 58 -3.44 -14.55 10.11
CA ASN A 58 -2.75 -15.32 9.11
C ASN A 58 -1.24 -15.31 9.40
N SER A 59 -0.73 -16.45 9.86
CA SER A 59 0.68 -16.64 10.22
C SER A 59 1.64 -16.50 9.04
N ASN A 60 1.15 -16.60 7.80
CA ASN A 60 1.99 -16.51 6.60
C ASN A 60 2.14 -15.06 6.12
N PHE A 61 1.50 -14.08 6.76
CA PHE A 61 1.63 -12.68 6.36
C PHE A 61 3.08 -12.19 6.32
N GLU A 62 3.94 -12.70 7.20
CA GLU A 62 5.37 -12.37 7.22
C GLU A 62 6.12 -12.87 5.96
N MET A 63 5.59 -13.87 5.26
CA MET A 63 6.16 -14.40 4.01
C MET A 63 5.79 -13.58 2.78
N LEU A 64 4.79 -12.69 2.89
CA LEU A 64 4.33 -11.85 1.79
C LEU A 64 5.44 -10.87 1.38
N SER A 65 5.90 -10.95 0.14
CA SER A 65 6.94 -10.03 -0.36
C SER A 65 6.40 -8.60 -0.50
N ASP A 66 7.30 -7.61 -0.57
CA ASP A 66 6.90 -6.20 -0.73
C ASP A 66 6.13 -5.98 -2.04
N THR A 67 6.56 -6.62 -3.14
CA THR A 67 5.90 -6.53 -4.44
C THR A 67 4.50 -7.14 -4.44
N GLU A 68 4.33 -8.29 -3.79
CA GLU A 68 3.02 -8.94 -3.65
C GLU A 68 2.09 -8.13 -2.76
N TYR A 69 2.61 -7.61 -1.63
CA TYR A 69 1.87 -6.68 -0.79
C TYR A 69 1.42 -5.44 -1.58
N GLN A 70 2.32 -4.86 -2.38
CA GLN A 70 2.03 -3.71 -3.24
C GLN A 70 0.87 -4.03 -4.22
N ARG A 71 0.93 -5.17 -4.91
CA ARG A 71 -0.13 -5.58 -5.85
C ARG A 71 -1.46 -5.83 -5.14
N LEU A 72 -1.43 -6.52 -4.00
CA LEU A 72 -2.61 -6.81 -3.20
C LEU A 72 -3.27 -5.50 -2.74
N MET A 73 -2.51 -4.57 -2.16
CA MET A 73 -3.05 -3.30 -1.70
C MET A 73 -3.54 -2.42 -2.84
N LEU A 74 -2.85 -2.41 -3.98
CA LEU A 74 -3.29 -1.66 -5.16
C LEU A 74 -4.64 -2.18 -5.66
N TYR A 75 -4.82 -3.49 -5.72
CA TYR A 75 -6.09 -4.09 -6.09
C TYR A 75 -7.18 -3.78 -5.05
N LEU A 76 -6.95 -4.10 -3.76
CA LEU A 76 -7.96 -3.92 -2.71
C LEU A 76 -8.42 -2.46 -2.57
N THR A 77 -7.51 -1.49 -2.73
CA THR A 77 -7.84 -0.06 -2.65
C THR A 77 -8.53 0.48 -3.90
N SER A 78 -8.45 -0.23 -5.03
CA SER A 78 -9.17 0.11 -6.27
C SER A 78 -10.60 -0.43 -6.33
N VAL A 79 -10.97 -1.37 -5.44
CA VAL A 79 -12.32 -1.96 -5.42
C VAL A 79 -13.40 -0.97 -5.00
N PRO A 80 -13.22 -0.15 -3.93
CA PRO A 80 -14.20 0.89 -3.59
C PRO A 80 -14.31 1.96 -4.67
N SER A 81 -15.43 2.69 -4.65
CA SER A 81 -15.57 3.86 -5.51
C SER A 81 -14.53 4.94 -5.14
N LEU A 82 -14.16 5.79 -6.10
CA LEU A 82 -13.22 6.89 -5.85
C LEU A 82 -13.68 7.78 -4.68
N HIS A 83 -14.99 8.02 -4.57
CA HIS A 83 -15.57 8.79 -3.47
C HIS A 83 -15.36 8.12 -2.10
N ASP A 84 -15.53 6.80 -2.03
CA ASP A 84 -15.29 6.06 -0.79
C ASP A 84 -13.80 5.98 -0.44
N ALA A 85 -12.93 5.80 -1.45
CA ALA A 85 -11.49 5.76 -1.26
C ALA A 85 -10.91 7.12 -0.82
N ASP A 86 -11.50 8.23 -1.27
CA ASP A 86 -11.13 9.59 -0.85
C ASP A 86 -11.37 9.84 0.65
N LEU A 87 -12.32 9.12 1.27
CA LEU A 87 -12.51 9.14 2.74
C LEU A 87 -11.37 8.43 3.49
N GLY A 88 -10.57 7.63 2.78
CA GLY A 88 -9.57 6.75 3.37
C GLY A 88 -10.15 5.40 3.77
N PHE A 89 -9.33 4.60 4.47
CA PHE A 89 -9.64 3.22 4.80
C PHE A 89 -9.49 2.99 6.30
N HIS A 90 -10.38 2.20 6.87
CA HIS A 90 -10.20 1.68 8.23
C HIS A 90 -9.56 0.29 8.16
N LEU A 91 -8.49 0.10 8.92
CA LEU A 91 -7.78 -1.16 8.97
C LEU A 91 -8.14 -1.92 10.25
N ILE A 92 -8.54 -3.18 10.10
CA ILE A 92 -8.69 -4.12 11.21
C ILE A 92 -7.52 -5.08 11.16
N ILE A 93 -6.72 -5.14 12.22
CA ILE A 93 -5.59 -6.07 12.32
C ILE A 93 -5.96 -7.12 13.36
N ASP A 94 -6.35 -8.31 12.89
CA ASP A 94 -6.64 -9.45 13.77
C ASP A 94 -5.35 -10.25 14.03
N ARG A 95 -4.80 -10.12 15.23
CA ARG A 95 -3.63 -10.87 15.71
C ARG A 95 -3.86 -11.38 17.13
N ARG A 96 -5.11 -11.72 17.45
CA ARG A 96 -5.52 -12.07 18.83
C ARG A 96 -4.80 -13.31 19.37
N ASN A 97 -4.39 -14.23 18.51
CA ASN A 97 -3.71 -15.47 18.91
C ASN A 97 -2.20 -15.44 18.63
N ASP A 98 -1.64 -14.27 18.27
CA ASP A 98 -0.26 -14.13 17.83
C ASP A 98 0.58 -13.28 18.81
N LYS A 99 1.89 -13.22 18.58
CA LYS A 99 2.85 -12.46 19.37
C LYS A 99 2.86 -10.98 18.96
N TRP A 100 3.25 -10.11 19.88
CA TRP A 100 3.43 -8.68 19.61
C TRP A 100 4.37 -8.38 18.43
N ASN A 101 5.35 -9.23 18.16
CA ASN A 101 6.23 -9.07 17.01
C ASN A 101 5.50 -9.21 15.67
N SER A 102 4.50 -10.10 15.57
CA SER A 102 3.66 -10.23 14.36
C SER A 102 2.84 -8.96 14.14
N VAL A 103 2.28 -8.38 15.20
CA VAL A 103 1.59 -7.07 15.13
C VAL A 103 2.52 -5.98 14.59
N LYS A 104 3.74 -5.89 15.12
CA LYS A 104 4.74 -4.92 14.65
C LYS A 104 5.11 -5.14 13.19
N ALA A 105 5.27 -6.39 12.77
CA ALA A 105 5.63 -6.73 11.39
C ALA A 105 4.57 -6.22 10.42
N VAL A 106 3.28 -6.47 10.71
CA VAL A 106 2.15 -5.96 9.92
C VAL A 106 2.13 -4.44 9.88
N LEU A 107 2.22 -3.78 11.04
CA LEU A 107 2.21 -2.32 11.13
C LEU A 107 3.40 -1.69 10.38
N LEU A 108 4.58 -2.29 10.45
CA LEU A 108 5.76 -1.82 9.73
C LEU A 108 5.57 -1.94 8.21
N LYS A 109 5.08 -3.09 7.74
CA LYS A 109 4.76 -3.33 6.33
C LYS A 109 3.78 -2.27 5.80
N ILE A 110 2.73 -2.02 6.57
CA ILE A 110 1.71 -1.02 6.25
C ILE A 110 2.29 0.41 6.22
N SER A 111 3.09 0.78 7.22
CA SER A 111 3.61 2.14 7.38
C SER A 111 4.56 2.55 6.26
N VAL A 112 5.38 1.62 5.76
CA VAL A 112 6.35 1.88 4.68
C VAL A 112 5.63 2.16 3.35
N SER A 113 4.46 1.57 3.12
CA SER A 113 3.72 1.71 1.88
C SER A 113 2.80 2.93 1.80
N THR A 114 2.73 3.75 2.85
CA THR A 114 1.86 4.95 2.93
C THR A 114 2.10 5.95 1.79
N LEU A 115 3.30 5.95 1.19
CA LEU A 115 3.64 6.80 0.04
C LEU A 115 2.94 6.41 -1.27
N TYR A 116 2.34 5.22 -1.38
CA TYR A 116 1.76 4.70 -2.62
C TYR A 116 0.23 4.58 -2.64
N TYR A 117 -0.44 4.56 -1.48
CA TYR A 117 -1.86 4.15 -1.39
C TYR A 117 -2.81 5.14 -0.73
N LYS A 118 -2.32 6.31 -0.31
CA LYS A 118 -3.11 7.33 0.42
C LYS A 118 -3.95 6.71 1.57
N LEU A 119 -3.35 5.78 2.31
CA LEU A 119 -3.93 5.21 3.51
C LEU A 119 -3.83 6.27 4.62
N ASN A 120 -4.97 6.79 5.08
CA ASN A 120 -5.02 7.71 6.21
C ASN A 120 -5.02 6.91 7.52
N PHE A 121 -4.01 7.14 8.36
CA PHE A 121 -3.99 6.61 9.73
C PHE A 121 -4.51 7.69 10.67
N SER A 122 -5.64 7.42 11.33
CA SER A 122 -6.02 8.13 12.55
C SER A 122 -5.86 7.15 13.71
N PHE A 123 -5.08 7.54 14.71
CA PHE A 123 -4.97 6.83 15.99
C PHE A 123 -5.99 7.39 16.97
#